data_AF-A0A1A9WKD2-F1
#
_entry.id   AF-A0A1A9WKD2-F1
#
_cell.length_a   1.000
_cell.length_b   1.000
_cell.length_c   1.000
_cell.angle_alpha   90.00
_cell.angle_beta   90.00
_cell.angle_gamma   90.00
#
_symmetry.space_group_name_H-M   'P 1'
#
loop_
_entity.id
_entity.type
_entity.pdbx_description
1 polymer ?
#
loop_
_entity_poly.entity_id
_entity_poly.type
_entity_poly.pdbx_seq_one_letter_code
_entity_poly.pdbx_strand_id
1 'polypeptide(L)'
;MGLLKTVETLLTVCNGRSYPEVLNNLPPIIINVVGHIFQNNITDFYEETFSLVYDLTAKSILAQMWQMLELIYQVFKKDGLDYFIDVMPALHNYVTVDRPALLSNPNRLLAIFDMCKSVLTSNPTEDP
;
A
#
# COMPACT_ATOMS: atom_id res chain seq x y z
N MET A 1 -9.38 -15.60 1.35
CA MET A 1 -9.98 -15.20 0.06
C MET A 1 -11.33 -14.46 0.17
N GLY A 2 -12.30 -14.88 1.00
CA GLY A 2 -13.63 -14.23 1.01
C GLY A 2 -13.70 -12.83 1.63
N LEU A 3 -12.97 -12.57 2.72
CA LEU A 3 -13.09 -11.32 3.49
C LEU A 3 -12.49 -10.11 2.76
N LEU A 4 -11.24 -10.21 2.29
CA LEU A 4 -10.56 -9.14 1.54
C LEU A 4 -11.33 -8.75 0.28
N LYS A 5 -11.79 -9.74 -0.48
CA LYS A 5 -12.60 -9.52 -1.68
C LYS A 5 -13.94 -8.85 -1.39
N THR A 6 -14.51 -9.12 -0.21
CA THR A 6 -15.72 -8.43 0.27
C THR A 6 -15.43 -6.98 0.62
N VAL A 7 -14.29 -6.69 1.26
CA VAL A 7 -13.85 -5.31 1.55
C VAL A 7 -13.54 -4.53 0.26
N GLU A 8 -12.88 -5.15 -0.71
CA GLU A 8 -12.58 -4.60 -2.03
C GLU A 8 -13.86 -4.28 -2.82
N THR A 9 -14.85 -5.19 -2.77
CA THR A 9 -16.18 -4.96 -3.37
C THR A 9 -16.90 -3.79 -2.70
N LEU A 10 -16.85 -3.70 -1.37
CA LEU A 10 -17.44 -2.59 -0.63
C LEU A 10 -16.77 -1.26 -0.98
N LEU A 11 -15.43 -1.22 -1.06
CA LEU A 11 -14.69 -0.05 -1.50
C LEU A 11 -15.12 0.41 -2.90
N THR A 12 -15.20 -0.53 -3.84
CA THR A 12 -15.60 -0.26 -5.24
C THR A 12 -17.02 0.33 -5.31
N VAL A 13 -17.98 -0.26 -4.59
CA VAL A 13 -19.38 0.20 -4.56
C VAL A 13 -19.49 1.57 -3.87
N CYS A 14 -18.78 1.77 -2.76
CA CYS A 14 -18.79 3.04 -2.02
C CYS A 14 -18.12 4.17 -2.82
N ASN A 15 -17.07 3.86 -3.57
CA ASN A 15 -16.40 4.78 -4.47
C ASN A 15 -17.28 5.22 -5.64
N GLY A 16 -18.22 4.40 -6.11
CA GLY A 16 -19.11 4.72 -7.23
C GLY A 16 -20.31 5.62 -6.88
N ARG A 17 -20.71 5.69 -5.61
CA ARG A 17 -21.94 6.39 -5.17
C ARG A 17 -21.71 7.60 -4.27
N SER A 18 -20.45 7.99 -4.02
CA SER A 18 -20.09 9.11 -3.13
C SER A 18 -20.76 9.00 -1.75
N TYR A 19 -20.42 7.97 -0.98
CA TYR A 19 -20.76 7.87 0.46
C TYR A 19 -19.57 8.32 1.32
N PRO A 20 -19.38 9.63 1.56
CA PRO A 20 -18.20 10.15 2.26
C PRO A 20 -18.06 9.62 3.69
N GLU A 21 -19.16 9.30 4.38
CA GLU A 21 -19.11 8.73 5.73
C GLU A 21 -18.47 7.34 5.76
N VAL A 22 -18.76 6.47 4.78
CA VAL A 22 -18.17 5.13 4.72
C VAL A 22 -16.69 5.22 4.36
N LEU A 23 -16.36 6.09 3.40
CA LEU A 23 -14.97 6.32 2.98
C LEU A 23 -14.09 6.92 4.09
N ASN A 24 -14.69 7.59 5.08
CA ASN A 24 -13.96 8.11 6.24
C ASN A 24 -13.80 7.09 7.38
N ASN A 25 -14.73 6.13 7.52
CA ASN A 25 -14.72 5.14 8.61
C ASN A 25 -14.03 3.82 8.25
N LEU A 26 -13.89 3.51 6.96
CA LEU A 26 -13.26 2.29 6.48
C LEU A 26 -11.71 2.27 6.56
N PRO A 27 -10.98 3.39 6.33
CA PRO A 27 -9.53 3.41 6.36
C PRO A 27 -8.91 2.90 7.68
N PRO A 28 -9.38 3.29 8.89
CA PRO A 28 -8.84 2.74 10.14
C PRO A 28 -8.93 1.22 10.23
N ILE A 29 -10.01 0.62 9.72
CA ILE A 29 -10.22 -0.83 9.73
C ILE A 29 -9.22 -1.50 8.77
N ILE A 30 -9.10 -0.97 7.56
CA ILE A 30 -8.17 -1.49 6.55
C ILE A 30 -6.74 -1.41 7.06
N ILE A 31 -6.34 -0.28 7.63
CA ILE A 31 -5.01 -0.07 8.20
C ILE A 31 -4.70 -1.13 9.26
N ASN A 32 -5.65 -1.45 10.15
CA ASN A 32 -5.46 -2.48 11.17
C ASN A 32 -5.27 -3.87 10.55
N VAL A 33 -6.03 -4.20 9.50
CA VAL A 33 -5.90 -5.49 8.80
C VAL A 33 -4.55 -5.58 8.09
N VAL A 34 -4.17 -4.54 7.34
CA VAL A 34 -2.87 -4.42 6.66
C VAL A 34 -1.72 -4.56 7.67
N GLY A 35 -1.81 -3.82 8.79
CA GLY A 35 -0.83 -3.89 9.87
C GLY A 35 -0.72 -5.29 10.46
N HIS A 36 -1.84 -5.98 10.70
CA HIS A 36 -1.82 -7.33 11.23
C HIS A 36 -1.17 -8.34 10.26
N ILE A 37 -1.46 -8.25 8.97
CA ILE A 37 -0.88 -9.12 7.93
C ILE A 37 0.64 -8.93 7.86
N PHE A 38 1.10 -7.68 7.82
CA PHE A 38 2.52 -7.37 7.75
C PHE A 38 3.29 -7.71 9.03
N GLN A 39 2.72 -7.42 10.22
CA GLN A 39 3.38 -7.74 11.50
C GLN A 39 3.52 -9.24 11.74
N ASN A 40 2.55 -10.05 11.30
CA ASN A 40 2.59 -11.51 11.43
C ASN A 40 3.24 -12.21 10.23
N ASN A 41 3.74 -11.44 9.25
CA ASN A 41 4.41 -11.95 8.06
C ASN A 41 3.56 -12.98 7.29
N ILE A 42 2.26 -12.73 7.16
CA ILE A 42 1.31 -13.64 6.50
C ILE A 42 1.40 -13.43 4.98
N THR A 43 2.46 -13.94 4.38
CA THR A 43 2.85 -13.72 2.97
C THR A 43 1.76 -14.12 1.96
N ASP A 44 0.92 -15.10 2.31
CA ASP A 44 -0.18 -15.58 1.47
C ASP A 44 -1.23 -14.52 1.13
N PHE A 45 -1.23 -13.37 1.83
CA PHE A 45 -2.16 -12.27 1.60
C PHE A 45 -1.49 -10.99 1.10
N TYR A 46 -0.20 -11.02 0.76
CA TYR A 46 0.53 -9.79 0.41
C TYR A 46 -0.02 -9.16 -0.86
N GLU A 47 -0.26 -9.94 -1.91
CA GLU A 47 -0.84 -9.47 -3.17
C GLU A 47 -2.20 -8.79 -2.93
N GLU A 48 -3.13 -9.45 -2.23
CA GLU A 48 -4.44 -8.83 -1.95
C GLU A 48 -4.33 -7.63 -1.01
N THR A 49 -3.36 -7.61 -0.11
CA THR A 49 -3.10 -6.47 0.77
C THR A 49 -2.64 -5.27 -0.04
N PHE A 50 -1.73 -5.46 -1.02
CA PHE A 50 -1.27 -4.38 -1.88
C PHE A 50 -2.37 -3.88 -2.82
N SER A 51 -3.19 -4.77 -3.39
CA SER A 51 -4.40 -4.39 -4.15
C SER A 51 -5.34 -3.51 -3.32
N LEU A 52 -5.58 -3.90 -2.06
CA LEU A 52 -6.43 -3.15 -1.14
C LEU A 52 -5.86 -1.74 -0.84
N VAL A 53 -4.55 -1.63 -0.64
CA VAL A 53 -3.90 -0.32 -0.45
C VAL A 53 -3.98 0.54 -1.71
N TYR A 54 -3.82 -0.06 -2.90
CA TYR A 54 -4.01 0.64 -4.17
C TYR A 54 -5.42 1.23 -4.27
N ASP A 55 -6.46 0.43 -4.05
CA ASP A 55 -7.85 0.88 -4.14
C ASP A 55 -8.18 1.99 -3.14
N LEU A 56 -7.64 1.88 -1.92
CA LEU A 56 -7.86 2.88 -0.86
C LEU A 56 -7.19 4.22 -1.18
N THR A 57 -6.04 4.19 -1.87
CA THR A 57 -5.24 5.38 -2.20
C THR A 57 -5.58 5.98 -3.56
N ALA A 58 -6.34 5.30 -4.41
CA ALA A 58 -6.57 5.69 -5.81
C ALA A 58 -7.28 7.04 -5.99
N LYS A 59 -8.09 7.49 -5.03
CA LYS A 59 -8.87 8.75 -5.14
C LYS A 59 -8.36 9.87 -4.24
N SER A 60 -8.01 9.55 -3.01
CA SER A 60 -7.56 10.52 -2.00
C SER A 60 -6.78 9.79 -0.92
N ILE A 61 -5.78 10.44 -0.35
CA ILE A 61 -4.95 9.86 0.71
C ILE A 61 -5.17 10.64 2.00
N LEU A 62 -5.78 10.00 3.00
CA LEU A 62 -5.95 10.60 4.32
C LEU A 62 -4.63 10.58 5.12
N ALA A 63 -4.48 11.50 6.07
CA ALA A 63 -3.28 11.59 6.92
C ALA A 63 -2.87 10.23 7.55
N GLN A 64 -3.86 9.44 8.00
CA GLN A 64 -3.65 8.12 8.59
C GLN A 64 -3.20 7.05 7.58
N MET A 65 -3.52 7.18 6.30
CA MET A 65 -3.17 6.17 5.28
C MET A 65 -1.66 6.12 5.03
N TRP A 66 -0.95 7.21 5.30
CA TRP A 66 0.50 7.28 5.17
C TRP A 66 1.26 6.30 6.07
N GLN A 67 0.68 5.84 7.18
CA GLN A 67 1.31 4.81 8.01
C GLN A 67 1.42 3.46 7.26
N MET A 68 0.55 3.20 6.27
CA MET A 68 0.66 2.00 5.45
C MET A 68 1.90 2.06 4.55
N LEU A 69 2.30 3.25 4.07
CA LEU A 69 3.56 3.40 3.32
C LEU A 69 4.78 3.03 4.19
N GLU A 70 4.75 3.39 5.48
CA GLU A 70 5.80 3.02 6.43
C GLU A 70 5.86 1.51 6.65
N LEU A 71 4.70 0.86 6.80
CA LEU A 71 4.61 -0.60 6.93
C LEU A 71 5.07 -1.32 5.66
N ILE A 72 4.65 -0.84 4.48
CA ILE A 72 5.09 -1.35 3.17
C ILE A 72 6.61 -1.28 3.08
N TYR A 73 7.21 -0.15 3.47
CA TYR A 73 8.65 0.01 3.45
C TYR A 73 9.36 -0.97 4.39
N GLN A 74 8.83 -1.21 5.60
CA GLN A 74 9.38 -2.20 6.53
C GLN A 74 9.35 -3.62 5.95
N VAL A 75 8.23 -4.02 5.33
CA VAL A 75 8.10 -5.31 4.66
C VAL A 75 9.08 -5.41 3.50
N PHE A 76 9.18 -4.35 2.69
CA PHE A 76 10.12 -4.27 1.59
C PHE A 76 11.57 -4.51 2.02
N LYS A 77 12.03 -3.84 3.10
CA LYS A 77 13.39 -4.00 3.60
C LYS A 77 13.71 -5.38 4.18
N LYS A 78 12.69 -6.15 4.56
CA LYS A 78 12.88 -7.49 5.11
C LYS A 78 13.05 -8.52 4.01
N ASP A 79 12.02 -8.73 3.20
CA ASP A 79 11.97 -9.75 2.13
C ASP A 79 11.08 -9.30 0.94
N GLY A 80 10.79 -8.00 0.80
CA GLY A 80 9.73 -7.54 -0.11
C GLY A 80 10.18 -7.18 -1.53
N LEU A 81 11.40 -7.55 -1.94
CA LEU A 81 11.86 -7.36 -3.32
C LEU A 81 11.00 -8.14 -4.31
N ASP A 82 10.67 -9.39 -3.97
CA ASP A 82 9.87 -10.29 -4.81
C ASP A 82 8.43 -9.77 -5.04
N TYR A 83 7.92 -8.99 -4.09
CA TYR A 83 6.57 -8.41 -4.13
C TYR A 83 6.54 -6.96 -4.63
N PHE A 84 7.67 -6.43 -5.12
CA PHE A 84 7.72 -5.03 -5.53
C PHE A 84 6.77 -4.73 -6.69
N ILE A 85 6.60 -5.67 -7.62
CA ILE A 85 5.69 -5.53 -8.75
C ILE A 85 4.25 -5.32 -8.26
N ASP A 86 3.85 -6.04 -7.22
CA ASP A 86 2.49 -5.98 -6.67
C ASP A 86 2.23 -4.68 -5.90
N VAL A 87 3.26 -4.13 -5.24
CA VAL A 87 3.12 -2.87 -4.48
C VAL A 87 3.33 -1.61 -5.34
N MET A 88 3.98 -1.73 -6.50
CA MET A 88 4.29 -0.59 -7.38
C MET A 88 3.06 0.28 -7.73
N PRO A 89 1.86 -0.26 -8.04
CA PRO A 89 0.67 0.55 -8.28
C PRO A 89 0.28 1.40 -7.07
N ALA A 90 0.36 0.86 -5.86
CA ALA A 90 0.07 1.60 -4.64
C ALA A 90 1.13 2.71 -4.39
N LEU A 91 2.40 2.43 -4.64
CA LEU A 91 3.47 3.44 -4.57
C LEU A 91 3.24 4.59 -5.55
N HIS A 92 2.77 4.27 -6.77
CA HIS A 92 2.41 5.29 -7.76
C HIS A 92 1.31 6.23 -7.23
N ASN A 93 0.27 5.69 -6.59
CA ASN A 93 -0.79 6.50 -6.00
C ASN A 93 -0.27 7.46 -4.93
N TYR A 94 0.60 7.00 -4.03
CA TYR A 94 1.25 7.87 -3.02
C TYR A 94 2.02 9.04 -3.65
N VAL A 95 2.56 8.85 -4.85
CA VAL A 95 3.28 9.91 -5.58
C VAL A 95 2.33 10.84 -6.34
N THR A 96 1.26 10.34 -6.92
CA THR A 96 0.44 11.11 -7.87
C THR A 96 -0.79 11.77 -7.26
N VAL A 97 -1.39 11.17 -6.22
CA VAL A 97 -2.68 11.59 -5.66
C VAL A 97 -2.52 12.75 -4.68
N ASP A 98 -1.55 12.70 -3.75
CA ASP A 98 -1.33 13.74 -2.73
C ASP A 98 0.15 14.16 -2.63
N ARG A 99 0.61 14.85 -3.69
CA ARG A 99 1.98 15.38 -3.79
C ARG A 99 2.34 16.33 -2.63
N PRO A 100 1.48 17.28 -2.20
CA PRO A 100 1.81 18.16 -1.08
C PRO A 100 2.09 17.38 0.20
N ALA A 101 1.29 16.37 0.54
CA ALA A 101 1.54 15.55 1.73
C ALA A 101 2.74 14.60 1.56
N LEU A 102 3.06 14.14 0.34
CA LEU A 102 4.32 13.42 0.11
C LEU A 102 5.53 14.29 0.47
N LEU A 103 5.53 15.54 -0.02
CA LEU A 103 6.65 16.46 0.15
C LEU A 103 6.75 17.08 1.54
N SER A 104 5.67 17.02 2.34
CA SER A 104 5.68 17.52 3.72
C SER A 104 6.50 16.66 4.67
N ASN A 105 6.79 15.40 4.33
CA ASN A 105 7.67 14.53 5.09
C ASN A 105 8.72 13.89 4.17
N PRO A 106 10.01 14.30 4.27
CA PRO A 106 11.06 13.82 3.38
C PRO A 106 11.26 12.30 3.46
N ASN A 107 10.95 11.67 4.60
CA ASN A 107 11.09 10.22 4.78
C ASN A 107 10.18 9.43 3.83
N ARG A 108 9.02 9.99 3.44
CA ARG A 108 8.10 9.32 2.51
C ARG A 108 8.71 9.20 1.11
N LEU A 109 9.27 10.30 0.61
CA LEU A 109 9.95 10.32 -0.68
C LEU A 109 11.21 9.44 -0.64
N LEU A 110 11.99 9.51 0.44
CA LEU A 110 13.17 8.68 0.62
C LEU A 110 12.84 7.19 0.65
N ALA A 111 11.75 6.78 1.31
CA ALA A 111 11.30 5.39 1.33
C ALA A 111 10.97 4.89 -0.09
N ILE A 112 10.16 5.65 -0.84
CA ILE A 112 9.80 5.29 -2.22
C ILE A 112 11.03 5.23 -3.12
N PHE A 113 11.93 6.21 -2.99
CA PHE A 113 13.18 6.23 -3.75
C PHE A 113 14.08 5.04 -3.41
N ASP A 114 14.26 4.71 -2.13
CA ASP A 114 15.08 3.57 -1.69
C ASP A 114 14.53 2.25 -2.20
N MET A 115 13.20 2.06 -2.19
CA MET A 115 12.57 0.86 -2.75
C MET A 115 12.85 0.74 -4.26
N CYS A 116 12.56 1.79 -5.04
CA CYS A 116 12.82 1.78 -6.48
C CYS A 116 14.31 1.58 -6.79
N LYS A 117 15.19 2.26 -6.06
CA LYS A 117 16.64 2.12 -6.23
C LYS A 117 17.08 0.69 -5.95
N SER A 118 16.60 0.09 -4.85
CA SER A 118 16.95 -1.27 -4.45
C SER A 118 16.58 -2.26 -5.55
N VAL A 119 15.38 -2.16 -6.12
CA VAL A 119 14.91 -3.04 -7.22
C VAL A 119 15.69 -2.83 -8.52
N LEU A 120 16.03 -1.59 -8.85
CA LEU A 120 16.77 -1.27 -10.07
C LEU A 120 18.27 -1.59 -9.97
N THR A 121 18.78 -1.80 -8.75
CA THR A 121 20.21 -2.07 -8.49
C THR A 121 20.46 -3.47 -7.94
N SER A 122 19.42 -4.20 -7.55
CA SER A 122 19.50 -5.64 -7.31
C SER A 122 19.88 -6.32 -8.63
N ASN A 123 21.11 -6.82 -8.70
CA ASN A 123 21.59 -7.57 -9.86
C ASN A 123 20.69 -8.79 -10.08
N PRO A 124 20.29 -9.10 -11.34
CA PRO A 124 19.73 -10.39 -11.69
C PRO A 124 20.86 -11.43 -11.71
N THR A 125 21.33 -11.81 -10.53
CA THR A 125 22.28 -12.90 -10.28
C THR A 125 21.80 -13.51 -8.97
N GLU A 126 21.17 -14.68 -8.89
CA GLU A 126 21.51 -15.96 -9.52
C GLU A 126 20.22 -16.79 -9.71
N ASP A 127 19.85 -17.09 -10.96
CA ASP A 127 19.14 -18.35 -11.26
C ASP A 127 20.24 -19.40 -11.51
N PRO A 128 20.40 -20.44 -10.68
CA PRO A 128 21.23 -21.60 -10.99
C PRO A 128 20.63 -22.50 -12.08
#